data_AF-A0A2E1BYQ0-F1
#
_entry.id   AF-A0A2E1BYQ0-F1
#
_cell.length_a   1.000
_cell.length_b   1.000
_cell.length_c   1.000
_cell.angle_alpha   90.00
_cell.angle_beta   90.00
_cell.angle_gamma   90.00
#
_symmetry.space_group_name_H-M   'P 1'
#
loop_
_entity.id
_entity.type
_entity.pdbx_description
1 polymer ?
#
loop_
_entity_poly.entity_id
_entity_poly.type
_entity_poly.pdbx_seq_one_letter_code
_entity_poly.pdbx_strand_id
1 'polypeptide(L)'
;MDDTFSFLGMSVPNLARYFGSLLVIWGIISFALADFDLDAKTALIPTVMGAPMLLLGILSLRDEKNRHHYMHACMVLALIMVFSPLSMFAMMGRPDSDLTLVSLIILMSLGSTFMVAGIKSFRHARILRESSGV
;
A
#
# COMPACT_ATOMS: atom_id res chain seq x y z
N MET A 1 4.41 -23.88 -16.61
CA MET A 1 4.57 -23.19 -15.31
C MET A 1 3.74 -21.93 -15.39
N ASP A 2 3.01 -21.56 -14.35
CA ASP A 2 2.35 -20.24 -14.37
C ASP A 2 3.46 -19.19 -14.23
N ASP A 3 3.86 -18.59 -15.35
CA ASP A 3 4.91 -17.55 -15.43
C ASP A 3 4.47 -16.24 -14.76
N THR A 4 3.27 -16.23 -14.17
CA THR A 4 2.67 -15.07 -13.52
C THR A 4 2.89 -15.14 -12.01
N PHE A 5 3.69 -14.21 -11.48
CA PHE A 5 3.90 -14.07 -10.05
C PHE A 5 2.56 -13.81 -9.32
N SER A 6 2.26 -14.65 -8.33
CA SER A 6 1.14 -14.46 -7.42
C SER A 6 1.63 -14.37 -5.97
N PHE A 7 0.96 -13.53 -5.19
CA PHE A 7 1.16 -13.37 -3.76
C PHE A 7 -0.19 -13.50 -3.08
N LEU A 8 -0.32 -14.44 -2.12
CA LEU A 8 -1.60 -14.82 -1.50
C LEU A 8 -2.66 -15.27 -2.54
N GLY A 9 -2.23 -15.92 -3.64
CA GLY A 9 -3.11 -16.33 -4.73
C GLY A 9 -3.60 -15.18 -5.62
N MET A 10 -3.10 -13.96 -5.42
CA MET A 10 -3.48 -12.76 -6.18
C MET A 10 -2.31 -12.19 -6.97
N SER A 11 -2.57 -11.62 -8.14
CA SER A 11 -1.59 -10.81 -8.87
C SER A 11 -1.29 -9.51 -8.10
N VAL A 12 -0.09 -8.93 -8.26
CA VAL A 12 0.29 -7.64 -7.65
C VAL A 12 -0.72 -6.50 -7.93
N PRO A 13 -1.29 -6.34 -9.15
CA PRO A 13 -2.35 -5.34 -9.44
C PRO A 13 -3.57 -5.46 -8.54
N ASN A 14 -4.06 -6.69 -8.40
CA ASN A 14 -5.18 -6.97 -7.52
C ASN A 14 -4.81 -6.72 -6.06
N LEU A 15 -3.59 -7.06 -5.63
CA LEU A 15 -3.13 -6.76 -4.28
C LEU A 15 -3.13 -5.25 -3.99
N ALA A 16 -2.64 -4.44 -4.93
CA ALA A 16 -2.65 -2.98 -4.81
C ALA A 16 -4.08 -2.42 -4.68
N ARG A 17 -4.99 -2.92 -5.53
CA ARG A 17 -6.42 -2.57 -5.48
C ARG A 17 -7.05 -2.96 -4.14
N TYR A 18 -6.82 -4.17 -3.65
CA TYR A 18 -7.39 -4.64 -2.39
C TYR A 18 -6.84 -3.85 -1.20
N PHE A 19 -5.52 -3.69 -1.09
CA PHE A 19 -4.93 -2.96 0.03
C PHE A 19 -5.30 -1.47 0.01
N GLY A 20 -5.32 -0.85 -1.18
CA GLY A 20 -5.82 0.51 -1.34
C GLY A 20 -7.28 0.64 -0.88
N SER A 21 -8.16 -0.30 -1.25
CA SER A 21 -9.55 -0.29 -0.82
C SER A 21 -9.71 -0.48 0.70
N LEU A 22 -8.92 -1.38 1.31
CA LEU A 22 -8.91 -1.59 2.76
C LEU A 22 -8.47 -0.34 3.51
N LEU A 23 -7.42 0.35 3.04
CA LEU A 23 -6.94 1.58 3.64
C LEU A 23 -7.96 2.73 3.54
N VAL A 24 -8.62 2.86 2.37
CA VAL A 24 -9.68 3.86 2.17
C VAL A 24 -10.86 3.62 3.11
N ILE A 25 -11.36 2.38 3.15
CA ILE A 25 -12.48 1.99 4.01
C ILE A 25 -12.11 2.19 5.48
N TRP A 26 -10.91 1.73 5.89
CA TRP A 26 -10.44 1.87 7.26
C TRP A 26 -10.35 3.32 7.70
N GLY A 27 -9.76 4.21 6.89
CA GLY A 27 -9.64 5.61 7.28
C GLY A 27 -10.98 6.34 7.36
N ILE A 28 -11.97 5.96 6.55
CA ILE A 28 -13.35 6.47 6.66
C ILE A 28 -14.00 5.99 7.97
N ILE A 29 -13.87 4.69 8.29
CA ILE A 29 -14.37 4.12 9.56
C ILE A 29 -13.70 4.80 10.76
N SER A 30 -12.38 4.97 10.71
CA SER A 30 -11.61 5.62 11.75
C SER A 30 -12.06 7.06 11.98
N PHE A 31 -12.32 7.82 10.91
CA PHE A 31 -12.84 9.18 11.03
C PHE A 31 -14.27 9.23 11.61
N ALA A 32 -15.12 8.28 11.23
CA ALA A 32 -16.47 8.18 11.79
C ALA A 32 -16.46 7.77 13.29
N LEU A 33 -15.54 6.90 13.70
CA LEU A 33 -15.34 6.53 15.11
C LEU A 33 -14.75 7.66 15.95
N ALA A 34 -14.10 8.63 15.32
CA ALA A 34 -13.60 9.85 15.96
C ALA A 34 -14.66 10.96 16.01
N ASP A 35 -15.96 10.62 15.86
CA ASP A 35 -17.08 11.57 15.86
C ASP A 35 -16.93 12.73 14.85
N PHE A 36 -16.24 12.49 13.74
CA PHE A 36 -15.92 13.51 12.73
C PHE A 36 -15.13 14.70 13.28
N ASP A 37 -14.40 14.51 14.37
CA ASP A 37 -13.55 15.53 14.95
C ASP A 37 -12.41 15.90 13.99
N LEU A 38 -12.34 17.18 13.64
CA LEU A 38 -11.32 17.72 12.75
C LEU A 38 -9.94 17.77 13.41
N ASP A 39 -9.85 17.60 14.73
CA ASP A 39 -8.57 17.43 15.41
C ASP A 39 -7.99 16.01 15.21
N ALA A 40 -8.83 15.04 14.81
CA ALA A 40 -8.41 13.68 14.46
C ALA A 40 -7.96 13.51 13.00
N LYS A 41 -7.53 14.59 12.31
CA LYS A 41 -7.08 14.56 10.90
C LYS A 41 -6.01 13.51 10.58
N THR A 42 -5.17 13.16 11.55
CA THR A 42 -4.16 12.12 11.41
C THR A 42 -4.75 10.73 11.19
N ALA A 43 -5.98 10.46 11.64
CA ALA A 43 -6.70 9.22 11.38
C ALA A 43 -7.13 9.04 9.91
N LEU A 44 -7.14 10.12 9.10
CA LEU A 44 -7.46 10.09 7.67
C LEU A 44 -6.25 9.81 6.76
N ILE A 45 -5.03 9.78 7.31
CA ILE A 45 -3.81 9.48 6.55
C ILE A 45 -3.94 8.15 5.76
N PRO A 46 -4.50 7.05 6.33
CA PRO A 46 -4.78 5.83 5.57
C PRO A 46 -5.63 6.05 4.32
N THR A 47 -6.67 6.87 4.36
CA THR A 47 -7.50 7.15 3.18
C THR A 47 -6.74 7.97 2.14
N VAL A 48 -6.02 9.01 2.57
CA VAL A 48 -5.23 9.88 1.68
C VAL A 48 -4.15 9.10 0.95
N MET A 49 -3.53 8.12 1.62
CA MET A 49 -2.50 7.26 1.03
C MET A 49 -3.09 6.07 0.27
N GLY A 50 -4.19 5.50 0.76
CA GLY A 50 -4.87 4.36 0.15
C GLY A 50 -5.58 4.70 -1.17
N ALA A 51 -6.12 5.91 -1.31
CA ALA A 51 -6.81 6.37 -2.51
C ALA A 51 -5.92 6.38 -3.78
N PRO A 52 -4.72 7.01 -3.79
CA PRO A 52 -3.84 6.96 -4.95
C PRO A 52 -3.34 5.53 -5.23
N MET A 53 -3.08 4.73 -4.19
CA MET A 53 -2.71 3.32 -4.37
C MET A 53 -3.83 2.50 -5.02
N LEU A 54 -5.08 2.71 -4.61
CA LEU A 54 -6.26 2.10 -5.21
C LEU A 54 -6.41 2.50 -6.67
N LEU A 55 -6.30 3.80 -6.95
CA LEU A 55 -6.42 4.35 -8.30
C LEU A 55 -5.35 3.78 -9.24
N LEU A 56 -4.09 3.80 -8.83
CA LEU A 56 -2.98 3.21 -9.59
C LEU A 56 -3.15 1.69 -9.76
N GLY A 57 -3.66 1.00 -8.74
CA GLY A 57 -4.01 -0.42 -8.83
C GLY A 57 -5.06 -0.70 -9.91
N ILE A 58 -6.14 0.10 -9.97
CA ILE A 58 -7.18 -0.01 -10.99
C ILE A 58 -6.64 0.32 -12.38
N LEU A 59 -5.84 1.39 -12.51
CA LEU A 59 -5.22 1.77 -13.79
C LEU A 59 -4.29 0.67 -14.31
N SER A 60 -3.53 0.02 -13.42
CA SER A 60 -2.64 -1.09 -13.78
C SER A 60 -3.36 -2.34 -14.31
N LEU A 61 -4.65 -2.50 -14.01
CA LEU A 61 -5.51 -3.55 -14.55
C LEU A 61 -6.12 -3.19 -15.92
N ARG A 62 -6.27 -1.90 -16.22
CA ARG A 62 -6.87 -1.41 -17.47
C ARG A 62 -5.84 -1.16 -18.57
N ASP A 63 -4.63 -0.77 -18.18
CA ASP A 63 -3.55 -0.43 -19.10
C ASP A 63 -2.37 -1.38 -18.89
N GLU A 64 -2.43 -2.53 -19.57
CA GLU A 64 -1.41 -3.58 -19.49
C GLU A 64 -0.05 -3.11 -20.02
N LYS A 65 -0.04 -2.22 -21.02
CA LYS A 65 1.18 -1.69 -21.65
C LYS A 65 2.03 -0.92 -20.63
N ASN A 66 1.40 -0.11 -19.79
CA ASN A 66 2.11 0.70 -18.79
C ASN A 66 2.02 0.13 -17.36
N ARG A 67 1.53 -1.10 -17.19
CA ARG A 67 1.33 -1.77 -15.89
C ARG A 67 2.54 -1.67 -14.96
N HIS A 68 3.75 -1.81 -15.50
CA HIS A 68 4.99 -1.76 -14.72
C HIS A 68 5.27 -0.38 -14.11
N HIS A 69 4.86 0.71 -14.78
CA HIS A 69 5.04 2.08 -14.29
C HIS A 69 4.07 2.40 -13.16
N TYR A 70 2.79 2.03 -13.32
CA TYR A 70 1.81 2.15 -12.23
C TYR A 70 2.26 1.35 -11.00
N MET A 71 2.87 0.19 -11.22
CA MET A 71 3.40 -0.63 -10.13
C MET A 71 4.60 -0.04 -9.42
N HIS A 72 5.53 0.57 -10.15
CA HIS A 72 6.62 1.31 -9.51
C HIS A 72 6.10 2.51 -8.73
N ALA A 73 5.10 3.23 -9.25
CA ALA A 73 4.45 4.31 -8.52
C ALA A 73 3.79 3.80 -7.23
N CYS A 74 3.07 2.68 -7.26
CA CYS A 74 2.54 2.04 -6.06
C CYS A 74 3.64 1.64 -5.05
N MET A 75 4.80 1.19 -5.52
CA MET A 75 5.94 0.86 -4.65
C MET A 75 6.53 2.10 -3.97
N VAL A 76 6.65 3.22 -4.68
CA VAL A 76 7.09 4.49 -4.09
C VAL A 76 6.08 4.97 -3.04
N LEU A 77 4.78 4.88 -3.34
CA LEU A 77 3.74 5.20 -2.35
C LEU A 77 3.83 4.29 -1.13
N ALA A 78 3.96 2.98 -1.30
CA ALA A 78 4.09 2.03 -0.20
C ALA A 78 5.33 2.31 0.68
N LEU A 79 6.43 2.76 0.08
CA LEU A 79 7.60 3.22 0.82
C LEU A 79 7.26 4.43 1.70
N ILE A 80 6.57 5.43 1.15
CA ILE A 80 6.10 6.60 1.92
C ILE A 80 5.17 6.16 3.06
N MET A 81 4.24 5.22 2.81
CA MET A 81 3.32 4.69 3.83
C MET A 81 4.04 4.05 5.02
N VAL A 82 5.24 3.49 4.82
CA VAL A 82 6.05 2.90 5.90
C VAL A 82 6.91 3.95 6.58
N PHE A 83 7.56 4.82 5.82
CA PHE A 83 8.48 5.82 6.35
C PHE A 83 7.75 6.97 7.09
N SER A 84 6.56 7.37 6.64
CA SER A 84 5.83 8.46 7.27
C SER A 84 5.49 8.16 8.75
N PRO A 85 4.83 7.04 9.12
CA PRO A 85 4.61 6.68 10.52
C PRO A 85 5.91 6.53 11.33
N LEU A 86 6.94 5.94 10.72
CA LEU A 86 8.21 5.72 11.39
C LEU A 86 8.90 7.04 11.75
N SER A 87 8.91 7.99 10.81
CA SER A 87 9.42 9.35 11.04
C SER A 87 8.60 10.10 12.08
N MET A 88 7.28 9.96 12.06
CA MET A 88 6.37 10.54 13.05
C MET A 88 6.68 10.02 14.46
N PHE A 89 6.82 8.71 14.64
CA PHE A 89 7.15 8.12 15.93
C PHE A 89 8.53 8.54 16.43
N ALA A 90 9.51 8.69 15.53
CA ALA A 90 10.85 9.14 15.91
C ALA A 90 10.90 10.61 16.34
N MET A 91 10.11 11.49 15.71
CA MET A 91 10.13 12.93 15.97
C MET A 91 9.18 13.38 17.08
N MET A 92 7.97 12.81 17.12
CA MET A 92 6.88 13.24 18.00
C MET A 92 6.49 12.19 19.04
N GLY A 93 7.01 10.97 18.94
CA GLY A 93 6.66 9.88 19.85
C GLY A 93 5.32 9.21 19.53
N ARG A 94 4.73 8.56 20.54
CA ARG A 94 3.44 7.88 20.43
C ARG A 94 2.31 8.93 20.27
N PRO A 95 1.38 8.78 19.31
CA PRO A 95 0.18 9.60 19.24
C PRO A 95 -0.69 9.44 20.51
N ASP A 96 -1.32 10.52 20.95
CA ASP A 96 -2.19 10.52 22.14
C ASP A 96 -3.47 9.71 21.93
N SER A 97 -3.96 9.64 20.69
CA SER A 97 -5.14 8.86 20.32
C SER A 97 -4.77 7.43 19.94
N ASP A 98 -5.30 6.46 20.68
CA ASP A 98 -5.16 5.04 20.36
C ASP A 98 -5.69 4.70 18.96
N LEU A 99 -6.75 5.38 18.52
CA LEU A 99 -7.32 5.21 17.19
C LEU A 99 -6.35 5.68 16.08
N THR A 100 -5.64 6.79 16.33
CA THR A 100 -4.58 7.28 15.45
C THR A 100 -3.42 6.30 15.40
N LEU A 101 -2.99 5.79 16.55
CA LEU A 101 -1.93 4.78 16.62
C LEU A 101 -2.27 3.54 15.80
N VAL A 102 -3.47 2.98 15.99
CA VAL A 102 -3.93 1.80 15.25
C VAL A 102 -3.97 2.09 13.74
N SER A 103 -4.46 3.26 13.34
CA SER A 103 -4.52 3.68 11.94
C SER A 103 -3.14 3.77 11.29
N LEU A 104 -2.14 4.30 12.01
CA LEU A 104 -0.75 4.38 11.54
C LEU A 104 -0.08 3.00 11.46
N ILE A 105 -0.36 2.11 12.40
CA ILE A 105 0.13 0.72 12.38
C ILE A 105 -0.46 -0.06 11.21
N ILE A 106 -1.77 0.11 10.92
CA ILE A 106 -2.42 -0.51 9.76
C ILE A 106 -1.81 0.00 8.46
N LEU A 107 -1.61 1.31 8.34
CA LEU A 107 -0.94 1.91 7.17
C LEU A 107 0.47 1.32 6.98
N MET A 108 1.26 1.28 8.04
CA MET A 108 2.64 0.77 8.01
C MET A 108 2.68 -0.74 7.67
N SER A 109 1.79 -1.54 8.24
CA SER A 109 1.76 -2.99 8.03
C SER A 109 1.30 -3.37 6.61
N LEU A 110 0.27 -2.72 6.08
CA LEU A 110 -0.19 -2.94 4.70
C LEU A 110 0.83 -2.44 3.68
N GLY A 111 1.43 -1.25 3.91
CA GLY A 111 2.50 -0.73 3.07
C GLY A 111 3.72 -1.66 3.03
N SER A 112 4.16 -2.16 4.19
CA SER A 112 5.27 -3.10 4.29
C SER A 112 4.98 -4.43 3.58
N THR A 113 3.77 -4.98 3.78
CA THR A 113 3.35 -6.23 3.13
C THR A 113 3.33 -6.07 1.61
N PHE A 114 2.82 -4.95 1.11
CA PHE A 114 2.83 -4.65 -0.33
C PHE A 114 4.24 -4.52 -0.87
N MET A 115 5.13 -3.84 -0.14
CA MET A 115 6.54 -3.67 -0.53
C MET A 115 7.24 -5.03 -0.65
N VAL A 116 7.03 -5.94 0.31
CA VAL A 116 7.56 -7.32 0.24
C VAL A 116 7.03 -8.06 -0.98
N ALA A 117 5.73 -7.96 -1.27
CA ALA A 117 5.13 -8.59 -2.44
C ALA A 117 5.71 -8.03 -3.76
N GLY A 118 5.88 -6.71 -3.85
CA GLY A 118 6.48 -6.05 -5.01
C GLY A 118 7.94 -6.43 -5.24
N ILE A 119 8.76 -6.45 -4.18
CA ILE A 119 10.17 -6.88 -4.27
C ILE A 119 10.27 -8.34 -4.73
N LYS A 120 9.43 -9.23 -4.20
CA LYS A 120 9.38 -10.63 -4.65
C LYS A 120 8.96 -10.74 -6.11
N SER A 121 8.02 -9.91 -6.57
CA SER A 121 7.61 -9.84 -7.97
C SER A 121 8.76 -9.43 -8.89
N PHE A 122 9.52 -8.38 -8.53
CA PHE A 122 10.69 -7.96 -9.32
C PHE A 122 11.77 -9.03 -9.38
N ARG A 123 12.03 -9.70 -8.26
CA ARG A 123 12.99 -10.80 -8.20
C ARG A 123 12.56 -11.97 -9.07
N HIS A 124 11.27 -12.33 -9.04
CA HIS A 124 10.73 -13.38 -9.90
C HIS A 124 10.88 -13.03 -11.39
N ALA A 125 10.55 -11.81 -11.79
CA ALA A 125 10.72 -11.35 -13.17
C ALA A 125 12.19 -11.38 -13.62
N ARG A 126 13.14 -11.08 -12.72
CA ARG A 126 14.58 -11.20 -12.99
C ARG A 126 15.01 -12.66 -13.21
N ILE A 127 14.64 -13.56 -12.31
CA ILE A 127 15.00 -14.98 -12.40
C ILE A 127 14.44 -15.60 -13.68
N LEU A 128 13.20 -15.25 -14.06
CA LEU A 128 12.58 -15.75 -15.29
C LEU A 128 13.39 -15.34 -16.54
N ARG A 129 13.87 -14.08 -16.59
CA ARG A 129 14.75 -13.60 -17.67
C ARG A 129 16.06 -14.39 -17.73
N GLU A 130 16.73 -14.54 -16.59
CA GLU A 130 18.00 -15.28 -16.49
C GLU A 130 17.84 -16.77 -16.89
N SER A 131 16.72 -17.40 -16.53
CA SER A 131 16.44 -18.81 -16.87
C SER A 131 16.04 -19.02 -18.33
N SER A 132 15.54 -17.98 -19.00
CA SER A 132 15.08 -18.03 -20.39
C SER A 132 16.21 -17.87 -21.41
N GLY A 133 17.47 -17.68 -20.94
CA GLY A 133 18.65 -17.64 -21.79
C GLY A 133 18.76 -16.44 -22.74
N VAL A 134 18.05 -15.34 -22.45
CA VAL A 134 18.14 -14.05 -23.15
C VAL A 134 18.89 -13.04 -22.28
#